data_AF-A0A5C8BTK7-F1
#
_entry.id   AF-A0A5C8BTK7-F1
#
_cell.length_a   1.000
_cell.length_b   1.000
_cell.length_c   1.000
_cell.angle_alpha   90.00
_cell.angle_beta   90.00
_cell.angle_gamma   90.00
#
_symmetry.space_group_name_H-M   'P 1'
#
loop_
_entity.id
_entity.type
_entity.pdbx_description
1 polymer ?
#
loop_
_entity_poly.entity_id
_entity_poly.type
_entity_poly.pdbx_seq_one_letter_code
_entity_poly.pdbx_strand_id
1 'polypeptide(L)' 'MEPSYDSRCVLVSGRIGYVKISVALGTHNGQRFVGEQIASILAQNRPVDEIVLSDDASSDRTVEIVEAAVSAHQAAHG' A
#
# COMPACT_ATOMS: atom_id res chain seq x y z
N MET A 1 25.63 -8.33 -0.22
CA MET A 1 25.85 -7.81 1.14
C MET A 1 24.46 -7.46 1.67
N GLU A 2 23.80 -8.48 2.20
CA GLU A 2 22.42 -8.44 2.72
C GLU A 2 22.46 -7.94 4.18
N PRO A 3 21.68 -6.93 4.60
CA PRO A 3 21.43 -6.74 6.00
C PRO A 3 20.32 -7.72 6.42
N SER A 4 20.76 -8.88 6.91
CA SER A 4 19.96 -9.84 7.66
C SER A 4 19.32 -9.16 8.88
N TYR A 5 18.05 -8.78 8.78
CA TYR A 5 17.23 -8.39 9.93
C TYR A 5 16.64 -9.64 10.58
N ASP A 6 17.51 -10.44 11.22
CA ASP A 6 17.12 -11.55 12.08
C ASP A 6 16.61 -10.99 13.42
N SER A 7 15.36 -10.55 13.43
CA SER A 7 14.66 -10.19 14.66
C SER A 7 14.23 -11.44 15.42
N ARG A 8 15.18 -12.10 16.11
CA ARG A 8 14.81 -13.06 17.17
C ARG A 8 14.36 -12.29 18.40
N CYS A 9 13.13 -11.81 18.36
CA CYS A 9 12.45 -11.32 19.56
C CYS A 9 12.03 -12.55 20.39
N VAL A 10 12.57 -12.68 21.60
CA VAL A 10 12.09 -13.68 22.57
C VAL A 10 10.75 -13.20 23.10
N LEU A 11 9.66 -13.88 22.74
CA LEU A 11 8.33 -13.55 23.23
C LEU A 11 8.12 -14.09 24.65
N VAL A 12 8.34 -13.23 25.65
CA VAL A 12 7.79 -13.45 26.99
C VAL A 12 6.35 -12.97 26.95
N SER A 13 5.41 -13.90 27.16
CA SER A 13 3.94 -13.73 27.09
C SER A 13 3.43 -12.35 27.56
N GLY A 14 3.35 -11.42 26.63
CA GLY A 14 2.68 -10.13 26.74
C GLY A 14 2.17 -9.80 25.35
N ARG A 15 0.87 -9.48 25.22
CA ARG A 15 0.21 -9.23 23.93
C ARG A 15 1.04 -8.29 23.06
N ILE A 16 1.67 -8.82 22.01
CA ILE A 16 2.23 -8.00 20.94
C ILE A 16 1.06 -7.57 20.08
N GLY A 17 0.52 -6.39 20.36
CA GLY A 17 -0.41 -5.75 19.44
C GLY A 17 0.35 -5.37 18.18
N TYR A 18 0.07 -6.03 17.07
CA TYR A 18 0.54 -5.56 15.77
C TYR A 18 -0.13 -4.21 15.49
N VAL A 19 0.65 -3.15 15.26
CA VAL A 19 0.12 -1.83 14.91
C VAL A 19 -0.36 -1.90 13.47
N LYS A 20 -1.64 -1.62 13.23
CA LYS A 20 -2.16 -1.48 11.87
C LYS A 20 -1.74 -0.15 11.26
N ILE A 21 -1.33 -0.15 9.99
CA ILE A 21 -1.10 1.04 9.18
C ILE A 21 -2.17 1.12 8.10
N SER A 22 -2.85 2.25 8.05
CA SER A 22 -3.65 2.64 6.88
C SER A 22 -2.97 3.83 6.19
N VAL A 23 -2.93 3.82 4.87
CA VAL A 23 -2.49 4.95 4.05
C VAL A 23 -3.72 5.64 3.46
N ALA A 24 -3.91 6.92 3.78
CA ALA A 24 -4.91 7.75 3.12
C ALA A 24 -4.29 8.42 1.90
N LEU A 25 -4.93 8.26 0.73
CA LEU A 25 -4.48 8.81 -0.54
C LEU A 25 -5.61 9.64 -1.18
N GLY A 26 -5.48 10.97 -1.15
CA GLY A 26 -6.37 11.88 -1.86
C GLY A 26 -5.85 12.16 -3.27
N THR A 27 -6.72 12.13 -4.29
CA THR A 27 -6.33 12.39 -5.68
C THR A 27 -7.38 13.22 -6.43
N HIS A 28 -6.91 14.07 -7.35
CA HIS A 28 -7.72 14.80 -8.33
C HIS A 28 -6.88 15.04 -9.59
N ASN A 29 -7.32 14.52 -10.73
CA ASN A 29 -6.59 14.53 -12.00
C ASN A 29 -5.12 14.04 -11.86
N GLY A 30 -4.95 12.95 -11.12
CA GLY A 30 -3.68 12.36 -10.74
C GLY A 30 -3.16 11.27 -11.68
N GLN A 31 -3.72 11.10 -12.89
CA GLN A 31 -3.42 9.96 -13.77
C GLN A 31 -1.93 9.73 -14.03
N ARG A 32 -1.13 10.80 -13.99
CA ARG A 32 0.33 10.75 -14.22
C ARG A 32 1.10 10.10 -13.07
N PHE A 33 0.57 10.14 -11.85
CA PHE A 33 1.31 9.79 -10.63
C PHE A 33 0.65 8.66 -9.84
N VAL A 34 -0.67 8.51 -9.91
CA VAL A 34 -1.41 7.59 -9.03
C VAL A 34 -0.96 6.13 -9.14
N GLY A 35 -0.55 5.69 -10.33
CA GLY A 35 0.00 4.35 -10.54
C GLY A 35 1.34 4.14 -9.83
N GLU A 36 2.28 5.10 -9.97
CA GLU A 36 3.59 5.04 -9.30
C GLU A 36 3.45 5.17 -7.78
N GLN A 37 2.51 6.01 -7.31
CA GLN A 37 2.21 6.17 -5.88
C GLN A 37 1.74 4.85 -5.27
N ILE A 38 0.78 4.17 -5.90
CA ILE A 38 0.29 2.87 -5.43
C ILE A 38 1.43 1.84 -5.45
N ALA A 39 2.19 1.76 -6.53
CA ALA A 39 3.32 0.83 -6.63
C ALA A 39 4.37 1.08 -5.53
N SER A 40 4.68 2.34 -5.24
CA SER A 40 5.61 2.75 -4.18
C SER A 40 5.10 2.35 -2.79
N ILE A 41 3.81 2.56 -2.50
CA ILE A 41 3.21 2.14 -1.22
C ILE A 41 3.25 0.62 -1.06
N LEU A 42 2.92 -0.13 -2.11
CA LEU A 42 2.91 -1.60 -2.07
C LEU A 42 4.31 -2.21 -1.95
N ALA A 43 5.35 -1.50 -2.41
CA ALA A 43 6.74 -1.96 -2.36
C ALA A 43 7.46 -1.64 -1.03
N GLN A 44 6.77 -1.07 -0.04
CA GLN A 44 7.39 -0.75 1.25
C GLN A 44 7.82 -2.00 2.01
N ASN A 45 9.02 -1.96 2.61
CA ASN A 45 9.57 -3.07 3.43
C ASN A 45 8.63 -3.49 4.58
N ARG A 46 7.85 -2.54 5.10
CA ARG A 46 6.75 -2.83 6.00
C ARG A 46 5.46 -2.70 5.19
N PRO A 47 4.72 -3.80 4.94
CA PRO A 47 3.47 -3.72 4.21
C PRO A 47 2.45 -2.92 5.02
N VAL A 48 1.63 -2.15 4.30
CA VAL A 48 0.46 -1.49 4.85
C VAL A 48 -0.69 -2.49 4.97
N ASP A 49 -1.55 -2.30 5.96
CA ASP A 49 -2.73 -3.15 6.14
C ASP A 49 -3.88 -2.71 5.21
N GLU A 50 -3.92 -1.42 4.86
CA GLU A 50 -5.00 -0.81 4.09
C GLU A 50 -4.52 0.45 3.34
N ILE A 51 -5.08 0.67 2.15
CA ILE A 51 -4.99 1.95 1.43
C ILE A 51 -6.42 2.47 1.23
N VAL A 52 -6.71 3.66 1.74
CA VAL A 52 -7.99 4.36 1.56
C VAL A 52 -7.78 5.47 0.54
N LEU A 53 -8.32 5.29 -0.66
CA LEU A 53 -8.22 6.28 -1.74
C LEU A 53 -9.51 7.09 -1.85
N SER A 54 -9.37 8.42 -1.87
CA SER A 54 -10.47 9.35 -2.12
C SER A 54 -10.19 10.13 -3.40
N ASP A 55 -11.04 9.94 -4.41
CA ASP A 55 -11.01 10.73 -5.65
C ASP A 55 -11.97 11.90 -5.56
N ASP A 56 -11.48 13.13 -5.82
CA ASP A 56 -12.29 14.36 -5.76
C ASP A 56 -12.87 14.72 -7.14
N ALA A 57 -13.62 13.80 -7.74
CA ALA A 57 -14.23 13.96 -9.07
C ALA A 57 -13.21 14.25 -10.19
N SER A 58 -12.20 13.38 -10.33
CA SER A 58 -11.27 13.44 -11.44
C SER A 58 -12.00 13.33 -12.79
N SER A 59 -11.53 14.11 -13.77
CA SER A 59 -12.03 14.11 -15.15
C SER A 59 -11.15 13.31 -16.11
N ASP A 60 -10.04 12.79 -15.60
CA ASP A 60 -9.05 12.03 -16.34
C ASP A 60 -9.10 10.54 -15.98
N ARG A 61 -8.07 9.79 -16.37
CA ARG A 61 -8.02 8.33 -16.17
C ARG A 61 -7.56 7.91 -14.76
N THR A 62 -7.58 8.81 -13.78
CA THR A 62 -7.12 8.51 -12.41
C THR A 62 -7.79 7.27 -11.84
N VAL A 63 -9.13 7.21 -11.87
CA VAL A 63 -9.89 6.09 -11.30
C VAL A 63 -9.60 4.78 -12.04
N GLU A 64 -9.57 4.82 -13.38
CA GLU A 64 -9.24 3.63 -14.20
C GLU A 64 -7.85 3.05 -13.85
N ILE A 65 -6.86 3.92 -13.64
CA ILE A 65 -5.49 3.51 -13.31
C ILE A 65 -5.45 2.87 -11.91
N VAL A 66 -6.20 3.42 -10.95
CA VAL A 66 -6.34 2.85 -9.60
C VAL A 66 -6.96 1.45 -9.65
N GLU A 67 -8.08 1.29 -10.35
CA GLU A 67 -8.79 0.00 -10.47
C GLU A 67 -7.91 -1.07 -11.14
N ALA A 68 -7.17 -0.69 -12.18
CA ALA A 68 -6.21 -1.57 -12.85
C ALA A 68 -5.08 -1.99 -11.91
N ALA A 69 -4.53 -1.05 -11.11
CA ALA A 69 -3.49 -1.35 -10.14
C ALA A 69 -3.96 -2.31 -9.04
N VAL A 70 -5.17 -2.14 -8.52
CA VAL A 70 -5.78 -3.04 -7.52
C VAL A 70 -5.99 -4.44 -8.10
N SER A 71 -6.54 -4.53 -9.31
CA SER A 71 -6.79 -5.81 -9.98
C SER A 71 -5.49 -6.58 -10.23
N ALA A 72 -4.43 -5.89 -10.68
CA ALA A 72 -3.11 -6.48 -10.88
C ALA A 72 -2.49 -6.98 -9.56
N HIS A 73 -2.64 -6.21 -8.46
CA HIS A 73 -2.14 -6.61 -7.15
C HIS A 73 -2.85 -7.86 -6.62
N GLN A 74 -4.18 -7.94 -6.75
CA GLN A 74 -4.97 -9.11 -6.37
C GLN A 74 -4.58 -10.35 -7.17
N ALA A 75 -4.35 -10.22 -8.47
CA ALA A 75 -3.91 -11.35 -9.31
C ALA A 75 -2.51 -11.87 -8.96
N ALA A 76 -1.64 -11.01 -8.41
CA ALA A 76 -0.28 -11.39 -8.01
C ALA A 76 -0.20 -12.03 -6.61
N HIS A 77 -1.23 -11.87 -5.77
CA HIS A 77 -1.24 -12.32 -4.36
C HIS A 77 -2.41 -13.27 -4.02
N GLY A 78 -3.19 -13.70 -5.01
CA GLY A 78 -4.20 -14.76 -4.90
C GLY A 78 -3.65 -16.12 -5.29
#